data_AF-A0A1Q7Y7P7-F1
#
_entry.id   AF-A0A1Q7Y7P7-F1
#
_cell.length_a   1.000
_cell.length_b   1.000
_cell.length_c   1.000
_cell.angle_alpha   90.00
_cell.angle_beta   90.00
_cell.angle_gamma   90.00
#
_symmetry.space_group_name_H-M   'P 1'
#
loop_
_entity.id
_entity.type
_entity.pdbx_description
1 polymer ?
#
loop_
_entity_poly.entity_id
_entity_poly.type
_entity_poly.pdbx_seq_one_letter_code
_entity_poly.pdbx_strand_id
1 'polypeptide(L)'
;MEQFLFRIDRLSAWSGKAVSWLIVVSTALISYDVLMRYLSKAPFADFIHAIWFTYNYSFDMSYYLYAILFMIGGAYTLSRAQHVRGDVFYRLWPVKVQGAVDLVLYLFAFFPGILALVSVGAQWAAVSWSIGERSSTSFVAPAIYPLKAVIPLAALFIGIQGVAETIRAFQALRTGVWPPRLSDVEETETILARQSEV
;
A
#
# COMPACT_ATOMS: atom_id res chain seq x y z
N MET A 1 4.33 -20.68 -17.24
CA MET A 1 4.71 -19.32 -16.82
C MET A 1 3.53 -18.56 -16.22
N GLU A 2 2.35 -18.60 -16.86
CA GLU A 2 1.14 -17.95 -16.36
C GLU A 2 0.71 -18.37 -14.96
N GLN A 3 0.77 -19.68 -14.64
CA GLN A 3 0.45 -20.17 -13.29
C GLN A 3 1.34 -19.55 -12.20
N PHE A 4 2.59 -19.22 -12.52
CA PHE A 4 3.50 -18.56 -11.58
C PHE A 4 3.10 -17.10 -11.36
N LEU A 5 2.76 -16.38 -12.44
CA LEU A 5 2.26 -15.00 -12.37
C LEU A 5 0.97 -14.92 -11.53
N PHE A 6 0.02 -15.83 -11.75
CA PHE A 6 -1.22 -15.86 -10.98
C PHE A 6 -1.03 -16.20 -9.51
N ARG A 7 -0.01 -17.00 -9.14
CA ARG A 7 0.32 -17.26 -7.74
C ARG A 7 0.84 -15.99 -7.05
N ILE A 8 1.70 -15.23 -7.72
CA ILE A 8 2.20 -13.95 -7.21
C ILE A 8 1.05 -12.94 -7.10
N ASP A 9 0.22 -12.80 -8.13
CA ASP A 9 -0.92 -11.89 -8.07
C ASP A 9 -1.90 -12.26 -6.96
N ARG A 10 -2.12 -13.57 -6.71
CA ARG A 10 -3.00 -14.03 -5.63
C ARG A 10 -2.42 -13.70 -4.25
N LEU A 11 -1.10 -13.80 -4.07
CA LEU A 11 -0.43 -13.37 -2.84
C LEU A 11 -0.63 -11.87 -2.63
N SER A 12 -0.39 -11.05 -3.66
CA SER A 12 -0.60 -9.61 -3.61
C SER A 12 -2.07 -9.24 -3.35
N ALA A 13 -3.01 -9.92 -4.01
CA ALA A 13 -4.44 -9.79 -3.79
C ALA A 13 -4.87 -10.14 -2.36
N TRP A 14 -4.35 -11.24 -1.83
CA TRP A 14 -4.63 -11.64 -0.46
C TRP A 14 -4.09 -10.61 0.54
N SER A 15 -2.84 -10.16 0.37
CA SER A 15 -2.22 -9.17 1.26
C SER A 15 -3.01 -7.85 1.27
N GLY A 16 -3.38 -7.33 0.09
CA GLY A 16 -4.16 -6.10 -0.05
C GLY A 16 -5.55 -6.21 0.58
N LYS A 17 -6.25 -7.33 0.37
CA LYS A 17 -7.58 -7.58 0.98
C LYS A 17 -7.52 -7.81 2.47
N ALA A 18 -6.42 -8.37 2.99
CA ALA A 18 -6.23 -8.52 4.42
C ALA A 18 -6.07 -7.14 5.08
N VAL A 19 -5.23 -6.26 4.50
CA VAL A 19 -5.00 -4.92 5.06
C VAL A 19 -6.12 -3.93 4.76
N SER A 20 -6.98 -4.16 3.76
CA SER A 20 -8.06 -3.22 3.41
C SER A 20 -9.03 -2.97 4.57
N TRP A 21 -9.26 -3.97 5.43
CA TRP A 21 -10.07 -3.82 6.64
C TRP A 21 -9.53 -2.78 7.63
N LEU A 22 -8.23 -2.47 7.56
CA LEU A 22 -7.63 -1.42 8.38
C LEU A 22 -8.23 -0.04 8.09
N ILE A 23 -8.78 0.20 6.88
CA ILE A 23 -9.44 1.48 6.60
C ILE A 23 -10.70 1.68 7.44
N VAL A 24 -11.48 0.60 7.66
CA VAL A 24 -12.70 0.63 8.46
C VAL A 24 -12.34 0.95 9.91
N VAL A 25 -11.34 0.24 10.44
CA VAL A 25 -10.85 0.47 11.81
C VAL A 25 -10.26 1.88 11.96
N SER A 26 -9.44 2.32 11.01
CA SER A 26 -8.87 3.67 11.00
C SER A 26 -9.95 4.75 10.97
N THR A 27 -11.01 4.55 10.18
CA THR A 27 -12.14 5.48 10.09
C THR A 27 -12.89 5.57 11.41
N ALA A 28 -13.11 4.44 12.09
CA ALA A 28 -13.71 4.40 13.42
C ALA A 28 -12.85 5.13 14.47
N LEU A 29 -11.52 4.94 14.43
CA LEU A 29 -10.59 5.64 15.33
C LEU A 29 -10.59 7.15 15.11
N ILE A 30 -10.59 7.62 13.85
CA ILE A 30 -10.66 9.05 13.53
C ILE A 30 -12.01 9.62 13.97
N SER A 31 -13.10 8.91 13.70
CA SER A 31 -14.44 9.33 14.13
C SER A 31 -14.53 9.44 15.66
N TYR A 32 -13.94 8.49 16.37
CA TYR A 32 -13.82 8.51 17.82
C TYR A 32 -12.97 9.72 18.31
N ASP A 33 -11.81 9.98 17.69
CA ASP A 33 -10.97 11.14 18.02
C ASP A 33 -11.74 12.45 17.89
N VAL A 34 -12.41 12.63 16.76
CA VAL A 34 -13.20 13.83 16.47
C VAL A 34 -14.34 13.99 17.49
N LEU A 35 -15.10 12.91 17.75
CA LEU A 35 -16.20 12.93 18.72
C LEU A 35 -15.71 13.33 20.12
N MET A 36 -14.64 12.69 20.60
CA MET A 36 -14.09 12.97 21.93
C MET A 36 -13.55 14.40 22.06
N ARG A 37 -12.96 14.95 20.99
CA ARG A 37 -12.47 16.35 20.96
C ARG A 37 -13.60 17.38 21.12
N TYR A 38 -14.81 17.08 20.64
CA TYR A 38 -15.97 17.94 20.82
C TYR A 38 -16.61 17.74 22.19
N LEU A 39 -16.73 16.49 22.66
CA LEU A 39 -17.28 16.18 23.98
C LEU A 39 -16.43 16.72 25.13
N SER A 40 -15.11 16.80 24.96
CA SER A 40 -14.20 17.36 25.96
C SER A 40 -14.35 18.89 26.15
N LYS A 41 -15.10 19.57 25.28
CA LYS A 41 -15.42 21.02 25.42
C LYS A 41 -16.78 21.27 26.06
N ALA A 42 -17.55 20.21 26.35
CA ALA A 42 -18.89 20.29 26.90
C ALA A 42 -18.89 20.39 28.44
N PRO A 43 -20.03 20.69 29.09
CA PRO A 43 -20.13 20.79 30.56
C PRO A 43 -19.76 19.51 31.33
N PHE A 44 -19.70 18.35 30.64
CA PHE A 44 -19.30 17.05 31.20
C PHE A 44 -17.81 16.71 30.95
N ALA A 45 -16.99 17.72 30.63
CA ALA A 45 -15.58 17.55 30.25
C ALA A 45 -14.75 16.75 31.28
N ASP A 46 -14.98 16.93 32.57
CA ASP A 46 -14.20 16.26 33.62
C ASP A 46 -14.35 14.73 33.60
N PHE A 47 -15.54 14.22 33.27
CA PHE A 47 -15.77 12.78 33.09
C PHE A 47 -15.12 12.27 31.79
N ILE A 48 -15.20 13.04 30.71
CA ILE A 48 -14.57 12.69 29.43
C ILE A 48 -13.04 12.71 29.52
N HIS A 49 -12.48 13.62 30.31
CA HIS A 49 -11.04 13.68 30.60
C HIS A 49 -10.55 12.47 31.40
N ALA A 50 -11.40 11.77 32.16
CA ALA A 50 -11.01 10.50 32.79
C ALA A 50 -10.78 9.37 31.76
N ILE A 51 -11.36 9.49 30.56
CA ILE A 51 -11.20 8.54 29.43
C ILE A 51 -10.09 9.02 28.46
N TRP A 52 -9.43 10.14 28.76
CA TRP A 52 -8.50 10.87 27.88
C TRP A 52 -7.28 10.07 27.42
N PHE A 53 -6.87 9.02 28.14
CA PHE A 53 -5.83 8.10 27.68
C PHE A 53 -6.18 7.47 26.31
N THR A 54 -7.46 7.19 26.05
CA THR A 54 -7.93 6.60 24.80
C THR A 54 -7.85 7.57 23.62
N TYR A 55 -7.93 8.88 23.86
CA TYR A 55 -7.96 9.92 22.82
C TYR A 55 -6.61 10.01 22.07
N ASN A 56 -5.52 10.26 22.80
CA ASN A 56 -4.20 10.41 22.18
C ASN A 56 -3.69 9.10 21.55
N TYR A 57 -4.06 7.95 22.11
CA TYR A 57 -3.73 6.65 21.54
C TYR A 57 -4.46 6.38 20.22
N SER A 58 -5.75 6.74 20.13
CA SER A 58 -6.56 6.52 18.92
C SER A 58 -6.04 7.32 17.72
N PHE A 59 -5.56 8.54 17.96
CA PHE A 59 -4.95 9.38 16.93
C PHE A 59 -3.71 8.72 16.30
N ASP A 60 -2.70 8.34 17.09
CA ASP A 60 -1.50 7.66 16.57
C ASP A 60 -1.85 6.33 15.90
N MET A 61 -2.74 5.54 16.51
CA MET A 61 -3.12 4.26 15.93
C MET A 61 -3.81 4.43 14.58
N SER A 62 -4.66 5.44 14.40
CA SER A 62 -5.25 5.71 13.08
C SER A 62 -4.18 5.99 12.01
N TYR A 63 -3.13 6.74 12.37
CA TYR A 63 -1.99 6.99 11.49
C TYR A 63 -1.22 5.70 11.18
N TYR A 64 -1.00 4.84 12.18
CA TYR A 64 -0.27 3.59 12.01
C TYR A 64 -1.04 2.64 11.09
N LEU A 65 -2.34 2.47 11.32
CA LEU A 65 -3.20 1.63 10.50
C LEU A 65 -3.27 2.13 9.05
N TYR A 66 -3.38 3.44 8.85
CA TYR A 66 -3.37 4.04 7.52
C TYR A 66 -2.02 3.85 6.81
N ALA A 67 -0.90 4.03 7.52
CA ALA A 67 0.43 3.80 6.97
C ALA A 67 0.65 2.34 6.57
N ILE A 68 0.22 1.38 7.39
CA ILE A 68 0.28 -0.06 7.07
C ILE A 68 -0.55 -0.38 5.83
N LEU A 69 -1.79 0.12 5.79
CA LEU A 69 -2.69 -0.03 4.65
C LEU A 69 -2.03 0.45 3.36
N PHE A 70 -1.48 1.67 3.37
CA PHE A 70 -0.87 2.28 2.19
C PHE A 70 0.38 1.52 1.72
N MET A 71 1.29 1.20 2.64
CA MET A 71 2.55 0.52 2.31
C MET A 71 2.31 -0.89 1.74
N ILE A 72 1.51 -1.72 2.42
CA ILE A 72 1.24 -3.10 1.98
C ILE A 72 0.33 -3.12 0.75
N GLY A 73 -0.63 -2.19 0.66
CA GLY A 73 -1.52 -2.02 -0.49
C GLY A 73 -0.80 -1.71 -1.81
N GLY A 74 0.47 -1.26 -1.76
CA GLY A 74 1.30 -1.04 -2.94
C GLY A 74 1.44 -2.29 -3.82
N ALA A 75 1.64 -3.47 -3.22
CA ALA A 75 1.77 -4.72 -3.99
C ALA A 75 0.46 -5.11 -4.69
N TYR A 76 -0.67 -4.86 -4.03
CA TYR A 76 -1.99 -5.10 -4.60
C TYR A 76 -2.29 -4.18 -5.78
N THR A 77 -2.06 -2.89 -5.63
CA THR A 77 -2.28 -1.92 -6.72
C THR A 77 -1.36 -2.22 -7.92
N LEU A 78 -0.12 -2.65 -7.66
CA LEU A 78 0.81 -3.07 -8.70
C LEU A 78 0.32 -4.31 -9.46
N SER A 79 -0.26 -5.30 -8.78
CA SER A 79 -0.79 -6.51 -9.45
C SER A 79 -2.00 -6.23 -10.35
N ARG A 80 -2.71 -5.12 -10.11
CA ARG A 80 -3.84 -4.65 -10.93
C ARG A 80 -3.44 -3.61 -11.98
N ALA A 81 -2.15 -3.30 -12.12
CA ALA A 81 -1.65 -2.19 -12.94
C ALA A 81 -2.30 -0.83 -12.60
N GLN A 82 -2.68 -0.65 -11.33
CA GLN A 82 -3.26 0.58 -10.76
C GLN A 82 -2.28 1.30 -9.84
N HIS A 83 -1.03 0.83 -9.76
CA HIS A 83 0.02 1.59 -9.10
C HIS A 83 0.30 2.87 -9.90
N VAL A 84 0.55 3.97 -9.21
CA VAL A 84 0.68 5.30 -9.82
C VAL A 84 1.72 5.26 -10.94
N ARG A 85 1.31 5.62 -12.16
CA ARG A 85 2.16 5.63 -13.36
C ARG A 85 1.89 6.86 -14.23
N GLY A 86 2.93 7.37 -14.86
CA GLY A 86 2.85 8.51 -15.79
C GLY A 86 2.49 8.04 -17.20
N ASP A 87 1.23 8.22 -17.59
CA ASP A 87 0.66 7.50 -18.75
C ASP A 87 0.46 8.31 -20.03
N VAL A 88 0.77 9.61 -20.04
CA VAL A 88 0.34 10.52 -21.12
C VAL A 88 0.86 10.09 -22.49
N PHE A 89 2.16 9.84 -22.61
CA PHE A 89 2.77 9.40 -23.88
C PHE A 89 2.82 7.88 -24.02
N TYR A 90 2.91 7.16 -22.90
CA TYR A 90 3.01 5.71 -22.85
C TYR A 90 1.83 5.02 -23.57
N ARG A 91 0.61 5.56 -23.41
CA ARG A 91 -0.61 5.02 -24.03
C ARG A 91 -0.61 5.07 -25.56
N LEU A 92 0.18 5.94 -26.17
CA LEU A 92 0.27 6.10 -27.62
C LEU A 92 1.29 5.14 -28.26
N TRP A 93 2.15 4.52 -27.46
CA TRP A 93 3.20 3.64 -27.96
C TRP A 93 2.69 2.23 -28.25
N PRO A 94 3.27 1.53 -29.24
CA PRO A 94 2.96 0.13 -29.47
C PRO A 94 3.40 -0.71 -28.26
N VAL A 95 2.69 -1.81 -28.00
CA VAL A 95 2.90 -2.69 -26.83
C VAL A 95 4.36 -3.14 -26.67
N LYS A 96 5.07 -3.37 -27.78
CA LYS A 96 6.49 -3.75 -27.73
C LYS A 96 7.37 -2.65 -27.14
N VAL A 97 7.12 -1.38 -27.49
CA VAL A 97 7.86 -0.23 -26.95
C VAL A 97 7.49 -0.01 -25.49
N GLN A 98 6.21 -0.14 -25.14
CA GLN A 98 5.76 -0.13 -23.73
C GLN A 98 6.49 -1.19 -22.90
N GLY A 99 6.52 -2.44 -23.37
CA GLY A 99 7.22 -3.54 -22.72
C GLY A 99 8.73 -3.32 -22.61
N ALA A 100 9.37 -2.71 -23.62
CA ALA A 100 10.79 -2.35 -23.55
C ALA A 100 11.07 -1.32 -22.46
N VAL A 101 10.28 -0.24 -22.44
CA VAL A 101 10.45 0.85 -21.48
C VAL A 101 10.16 0.35 -20.07
N ASP A 102 9.08 -0.39 -19.86
CA ASP A 102 8.75 -0.97 -18.56
C ASP A 102 9.86 -1.90 -18.08
N LEU A 103 10.40 -2.76 -18.96
CA LEU A 103 11.49 -3.67 -18.60
C LEU A 103 12.75 -2.89 -18.14
N VAL A 104 13.12 -1.83 -18.85
CA VAL A 104 14.24 -0.96 -18.47
C VAL A 104 13.97 -0.27 -17.13
N LEU A 105 12.78 0.30 -16.94
CA LEU A 105 12.40 0.97 -15.70
C LEU A 105 12.34 0.00 -14.52
N TYR A 106 11.86 -1.23 -14.73
CA TYR A 106 11.86 -2.25 -13.69
C TYR A 106 13.28 -2.59 -13.24
N LEU A 107 14.19 -2.81 -14.19
CA LEU A 107 15.57 -3.22 -13.90
C LEU A 107 16.43 -2.11 -13.30
N PHE A 108 16.31 -0.87 -13.81
CA PHE A 108 17.23 0.22 -13.46
C PHE A 108 16.66 1.24 -12.48
N ALA A 109 15.34 1.33 -12.32
CA ALA A 109 14.71 2.26 -11.38
C ALA A 109 13.97 1.54 -10.25
N PHE A 110 13.09 0.59 -10.59
CA PHE A 110 12.25 -0.09 -9.61
C PHE A 110 13.07 -1.00 -8.68
N PHE A 111 13.79 -1.99 -9.21
CA PHE A 111 14.50 -2.95 -8.36
C PHE A 111 15.60 -2.31 -7.51
N PRO A 112 16.43 -1.38 -8.01
CA PRO A 112 17.38 -0.67 -7.17
C PRO A 112 16.69 0.08 -6.02
N GLY A 113 15.57 0.76 -6.30
CA GLY A 113 14.77 1.44 -5.28
C GLY A 113 14.17 0.48 -4.25
N ILE A 114 13.59 -0.64 -4.70
CA ILE A 114 13.00 -1.65 -3.80
C ILE A 114 14.07 -2.34 -2.96
N LEU A 115 15.22 -2.70 -3.53
CA LEU A 115 16.32 -3.31 -2.77
C LEU A 115 16.91 -2.33 -1.76
N ALA A 116 17.02 -1.05 -2.10
CA ALA A 116 17.39 -0.01 -1.14
C ALA A 116 16.35 0.10 -0.01
N LEU A 117 15.06 0.09 -0.34
CA LEU A 117 13.98 0.19 0.64
C LEU A 117 13.93 -1.03 1.58
N VAL A 118 14.17 -2.24 1.07
CA VAL A 118 14.27 -3.46 1.89
C VAL A 118 15.50 -3.40 2.80
N SER A 119 16.67 -3.09 2.25
CA SER A 119 17.94 -3.11 3.01
C SER A 119 18.02 -1.99 4.05
N VAL A 120 17.85 -0.73 3.63
CA VAL A 120 17.88 0.43 4.53
C VAL A 120 16.68 0.41 5.47
N GLY A 121 15.49 0.03 4.98
CA GLY A 121 14.30 -0.11 5.82
C GLY A 121 14.47 -1.16 6.92
N ALA A 122 15.13 -2.30 6.63
CA ALA A 122 15.44 -3.31 7.63
C ALA A 122 16.45 -2.81 8.68
N GLN A 123 17.47 -2.06 8.28
CA GLN A 123 18.42 -1.44 9.21
C GLN A 123 17.71 -0.43 10.13
N TRP A 124 16.87 0.43 9.57
CA TRP A 124 16.08 1.41 10.31
C TRP A 124 15.10 0.74 11.28
N ALA A 125 14.43 -0.32 10.85
CA ALA A 125 13.59 -1.11 11.72
C ALA A 125 14.42 -1.72 12.87
N ALA A 126 15.53 -2.39 12.57
CA ALA A 126 16.38 -3.01 13.60
C ALA A 126 16.86 -2.00 14.66
N VAL A 127 17.30 -0.81 14.23
CA VAL A 127 17.68 0.27 15.16
C VAL A 127 16.49 0.69 16.01
N SER A 128 15.33 0.93 15.40
CA SER A 128 14.10 1.31 16.10
C SER A 128 13.67 0.31 17.17
N TRP A 129 13.77 -0.99 16.87
CA TRP A 129 13.52 -2.06 17.83
C TRP A 129 14.57 -2.08 18.95
N SER A 130 15.85 -1.88 18.64
CA SER A 130 16.93 -1.91 19.63
C SER A 130 16.84 -0.81 20.69
N ILE A 131 16.30 0.35 20.31
CA ILE A 131 16.14 1.50 21.21
C ILE A 131 14.73 1.60 21.81
N GLY A 132 13.83 0.66 21.48
CA GLY A 132 12.43 0.71 21.91
C GLY A 132 11.73 2.00 21.48
N GLU A 133 11.92 2.42 20.23
CA GLU A 133 11.49 3.73 19.75
C GLU A 133 9.97 3.95 19.92
N ARG A 134 9.60 5.18 20.29
CA ARG A 134 8.21 5.60 20.51
C ARG A 134 7.85 6.79 19.65
N SER A 135 6.56 6.94 19.35
CA SER A 135 6.01 8.08 18.61
C SER A 135 6.37 9.39 19.30
N SER A 136 6.83 10.39 18.54
CA SER A 136 6.96 11.77 19.02
C SER A 136 5.72 12.61 18.73
N THR A 137 4.70 12.02 18.08
CA THR A 137 3.54 12.75 17.57
C THR A 137 2.54 13.10 18.66
N SER A 138 2.25 12.17 19.57
CA SER A 138 1.39 12.42 20.72
C SER A 138 2.12 12.19 22.03
N PHE A 139 1.57 12.77 23.11
CA PHE A 139 2.08 12.60 24.48
C PHE A 139 2.05 11.13 24.94
N VAL A 140 1.14 10.31 24.41
CA VAL A 140 1.04 8.88 24.80
C VAL A 140 2.22 8.07 24.27
N ALA A 141 2.88 8.56 23.21
CA ALA A 141 4.09 7.98 22.65
C ALA A 141 4.00 6.43 22.50
N PRO A 142 3.03 5.91 21.71
CA PRO A 142 2.98 4.47 21.46
C PRO A 142 4.25 3.98 20.76
N ALA A 143 4.55 2.68 20.89
CA ALA A 143 5.70 2.06 20.26
C ALA A 143 5.63 2.17 18.72
N ILE A 144 6.61 2.82 18.09
CA ILE A 144 6.63 3.03 16.63
C ILE A 144 7.44 1.97 15.87
N TYR A 145 8.32 1.26 16.57
CA TYR A 145 9.17 0.22 15.98
C TYR A 145 8.41 -0.88 15.21
N PRO A 146 7.17 -1.30 15.58
CA PRO A 146 6.44 -2.28 14.78
C PRO A 146 6.04 -1.71 13.42
N LEU A 147 5.65 -0.43 13.37
CA LEU A 147 5.30 0.25 12.13
C LEU A 147 6.52 0.35 11.20
N LYS A 148 7.69 0.69 11.74
CA LYS A 148 8.93 0.76 10.92
C LYS A 148 9.33 -0.59 10.35
N ALA A 149 9.03 -1.70 11.03
CA ALA A 149 9.24 -3.05 10.48
C ALA A 149 8.32 -3.37 9.28
N VAL A 150 7.20 -2.65 9.12
CA VAL A 150 6.32 -2.81 7.96
C VAL A 150 6.95 -2.23 6.69
N ILE A 151 7.87 -1.26 6.79
CA ILE A 151 8.56 -0.67 5.63
C ILE A 151 9.29 -1.73 4.79
N PRO A 152 10.27 -2.50 5.33
CA PRO A 152 10.96 -3.52 4.55
C PRO A 152 10.02 -4.67 4.14
N LEU A 153 9.01 -4.98 4.95
CA LEU A 153 8.03 -6.02 4.63
C LEU A 153 7.17 -5.64 3.41
N ALA A 154 6.67 -4.41 3.37
CA ALA A 154 5.92 -3.88 2.23
C ALA A 154 6.78 -3.80 0.97
N ALA A 155 8.02 -3.32 1.12
CA ALA A 155 8.98 -3.30 0.02
C ALA A 155 9.23 -4.71 -0.55
N LEU A 156 9.31 -5.72 0.32
CA LEU A 156 9.45 -7.11 -0.11
C LEU A 156 8.23 -7.59 -0.91
N PHE A 157 7.00 -7.33 -0.44
CA PHE A 157 5.77 -7.67 -1.18
C PHE A 157 5.71 -6.96 -2.54
N ILE A 158 6.02 -5.67 -2.59
CA ILE A 158 6.09 -4.90 -3.84
C ILE A 158 7.17 -5.48 -4.76
N GLY A 159 8.33 -5.85 -4.22
CA GLY A 159 9.41 -6.49 -4.98
C GLY A 159 9.02 -7.82 -5.59
N ILE A 160 8.33 -8.68 -4.83
CA ILE A 160 7.80 -9.96 -5.33
C ILE A 160 6.81 -9.71 -6.48
N GLN A 161 5.90 -8.75 -6.34
CA GLN A 161 4.98 -8.37 -7.42
C GLN A 161 5.72 -7.78 -8.63
N GLY A 162 6.78 -7.00 -8.40
CA GLY A 162 7.61 -6.42 -9.45
C GLY A 162 8.30 -7.48 -10.31
N VAL A 163 8.64 -8.65 -9.76
CA VAL A 163 9.13 -9.80 -10.55
C VAL A 163 8.06 -10.26 -11.54
N ALA A 164 6.80 -10.36 -11.13
CA ALA A 164 5.71 -10.73 -12.03
C ALA A 164 5.51 -9.68 -13.14
N GLU A 165 5.54 -8.39 -12.81
CA GLU A 165 5.43 -7.32 -13.82
C GLU A 165 6.64 -7.26 -14.77
N THR A 166 7.84 -7.55 -14.28
CA THR A 166 9.05 -7.63 -15.13
C THR A 166 8.93 -8.76 -16.15
N ILE A 167 8.43 -9.92 -15.73
CA ILE A 167 8.15 -11.05 -16.62
C ILE A 167 7.06 -10.67 -17.65
N ARG A 168 6.01 -9.95 -17.23
CA ARG A 168 4.97 -9.45 -18.14
C ARG A 168 5.53 -8.48 -19.18
N ALA A 169 6.34 -7.52 -18.76
CA ALA A 169 6.98 -6.54 -19.63
C ALA A 169 7.87 -7.23 -20.68
N PHE A 170 8.63 -8.24 -20.26
CA PHE A 170 9.45 -9.04 -21.17
C PHE A 170 8.61 -9.83 -22.18
N GLN A 171 7.49 -10.41 -21.76
CA GLN A 171 6.58 -11.10 -22.68
C GLN A 171 5.94 -10.11 -23.67
N ALA A 172 5.45 -8.97 -23.19
CA ALA A 172 4.86 -7.91 -24.02
C ALA A 172 5.87 -7.37 -25.05
N LEU A 173 7.14 -7.22 -24.68
CA LEU A 173 8.22 -6.87 -25.60
C LEU A 173 8.38 -7.89 -26.73
N ARG A 174 8.33 -9.19 -26.41
CA ARG A 174 8.51 -10.26 -27.41
C ARG A 174 7.29 -10.45 -28.31
N THR A 175 6.12 -10.59 -27.71
CA THR A 175 4.89 -11.00 -28.41
C THR A 175 4.09 -9.80 -28.94
N GLY A 176 4.28 -8.61 -28.36
CA GLY A 176 3.42 -7.45 -28.62
C GLY A 176 2.04 -7.55 -27.96
N VAL A 177 1.84 -8.48 -27.02
CA VAL A 177 0.57 -8.67 -26.30
C VAL A 177 0.85 -8.75 -24.80
N TRP A 178 0.09 -8.00 -24.02
CA TRP A 178 0.18 -8.03 -22.55
C TRP A 178 -0.40 -9.34 -22.01
N PRO A 179 0.34 -10.08 -21.15
CA PRO A 179 -0.21 -11.25 -20.48
C PRO A 179 -1.38 -10.86 -19.57
N PRO A 180 -2.37 -11.77 -19.40
CA PRO A 180 -3.52 -11.49 -18.56
C PRO A 180 -3.11 -11.27 -17.09
N ARG A 181 -3.89 -10.44 -16.42
CA ARG A 181 -3.84 -10.21 -14.96
C ARG A 181 -5.09 -10.81 -14.35
N LEU A 182 -5.03 -11.16 -13.06
CA LEU A 182 -6.27 -11.35 -12.33
C LEU A 182 -7.06 -10.03 -12.37
N SER A 183 -8.37 -10.09 -12.51
CA SER A 183 -9.30 -8.99 -12.21
C SER A 183 -10.16 -9.40 -11.02
N ASP A 184 -10.53 -8.46 -10.15
CA ASP A 184 -11.44 -8.72 -9.02
C ASP A 184 -12.28 -7.51 -8.62
N VAL A 185 -11.72 -6.31 -8.72
CA VAL A 185 -12.45 -5.05 -8.52
C VAL A 185 -12.29 -4.22 -9.79
N GLU A 186 -13.41 -3.97 -10.47
CA GLU A 186 -13.50 -3.04 -11.60
C GLU A 186 -14.10 -1.73 -11.09
N GLU A 187 -13.64 -0.60 -11.63
CA GLU A 187 -14.21 0.71 -11.31
C GLU A 187 -15.64 0.78 -11.81
N THR A 188 -16.56 1.36 -11.03
CA THR A 188 -17.97 1.47 -11.41
C THR A 188 -18.14 2.17 -12.76
N GLU A 189 -17.31 3.18 -13.05
CA GLU A 189 -17.29 3.88 -14.35
C GLU A 189 -16.97 2.93 -15.51
N THR A 190 -16.00 2.03 -15.35
CA THR A 190 -15.64 1.05 -16.38
C THR A 190 -16.76 0.03 -16.63
N ILE A 191 -17.48 -0.36 -15.56
CA ILE A 191 -18.65 -1.25 -15.65
C ILE A 191 -19.79 -0.55 -16.40
N LEU A 192 -20.09 0.71 -16.03
CA LEU A 192 -21.15 1.51 -16.64
C LEU A 192 -20.85 1.82 -18.12
N ALA A 193 -19.60 2.14 -18.46
CA ALA A 193 -19.17 2.36 -19.83
C ALA A 193 -19.40 1.11 -20.70
N ARG A 194 -18.98 -0.07 -20.22
CA ARG A 194 -19.21 -1.34 -20.92
C ARG A 194 -20.71 -1.64 -21.10
N GLN A 195 -21.54 -1.32 -20.11
CA GLN A 195 -23.00 -1.50 -20.20
C GLN A 195 -23.66 -0.52 -21.20
N SER A 196 -23.09 0.67 -21.40
CA SER A 196 -23.61 1.65 -22.36
C SER A 196 -23.24 1.35 -23.82
N GLU A 197 -22.25 0.48 -24.05
CA GLU A 197 -21.83 0.01 -25.38
C GLU A 197 -22.67 -1.17 -25.91
N VAL A 198 -23.55 -1.75 -25.07
CA VAL A 198 -24.44 -2.89 -25.41
C VAL A 198 -25.87 -2.37 -25.62
#